data_AF-A0A396GSM6-F1
#
_entry.id   AF-A0A396GSM6-F1
#
_cell.length_a   1.000
_cell.length_b   1.000
_cell.length_c   1.000
_cell.angle_alpha   90.00
_cell.angle_beta   90.00
_cell.angle_gamma   90.00
#
_symmetry.space_group_name_H-M   'P 1'
#
loop_
_entity.id
_entity.type
_entity.pdbx_description
1 polymer ?
#
loop_
_entity_poly.entity_id
_entity_poly.type
_entity_poly.pdbx_seq_one_letter_code
_entity_poly.pdbx_strand_id
1 'polypeptide(L)' 'MAGIFNLVCAMVLFLSLFIVLTNVHGKCNTDDNCPDYMCSGPKVGKCIYNICYCINR' A
#
# COMPACT_ATOMS: atom_id res chain seq x y z
N MET A 1 5.74 24.67 -26.16
CA MET A 1 6.53 23.57 -25.55
C MET A 1 6.30 23.55 -24.04
N ALA A 2 5.07 23.26 -23.61
CA ALA A 2 4.67 23.30 -22.20
C ALA A 2 3.78 22.09 -21.82
N GLY A 3 2.98 21.59 -22.77
CA GLY A 3 2.09 20.44 -22.53
C GLY A 3 2.84 19.15 -22.16
N ILE A 4 3.89 18.78 -22.91
CA ILE A 4 4.66 17.55 -22.65
C ILE A 4 5.37 17.63 -21.29
N PHE A 5 5.94 18.78 -20.94
CA PHE A 5 6.63 18.98 -19.67
C PHE A 5 5.69 18.83 -18.47
N ASN A 6 4.49 19.40 -18.55
CA ASN A 6 3.46 19.27 -17.51
C ASN A 6 2.99 17.82 -17.33
N LEU A 7 2.90 17.07 -18.44
CA LEU A 7 2.48 15.67 -18.42
C LEU A 7 3.52 14.78 -17.74
N VAL A 8 4.81 15.01 -18.02
CA VAL A 8 5.92 14.34 -17.35
C VAL A 8 5.95 14.67 -15.85
N CYS A 9 5.78 15.94 -15.46
CA CYS A 9 5.68 16.32 -14.05
C CYS A 9 4.51 15.63 -13.33
N ALA A 10 3.33 15.60 -13.95
CA ALA A 10 2.17 14.92 -13.38
C ALA A 10 2.41 13.42 -13.21
N MET A 11 3.04 12.76 -14.18
CA MET A 11 3.40 11.34 -14.10
C MET A 11 4.39 11.07 -12.96
N VAL A 12 5.44 11.90 -12.82
CA VAL A 12 6.43 11.75 -11.74
C VAL A 12 5.76 11.91 -10.38
N LEU A 13 4.92 12.94 -10.19
CA LEU A 13 4.19 13.16 -8.94
C LEU A 13 3.26 11.99 -8.62
N PHE A 14 2.54 11.46 -9.61
CA PHE A 14 1.68 10.31 -9.43
C PHE A 14 2.46 9.07 -8.99
N LEU A 15 3.59 8.77 -9.64
CA LEU A 15 4.46 7.67 -9.27
C LEU A 15 5.05 7.85 -7.86
N SER A 16 5.48 9.07 -7.50
CA SER A 16 5.97 9.35 -6.15
C SER A 16 4.90 9.09 -5.08
N LEU A 17 3.67 9.57 -5.29
CA LEU A 17 2.55 9.33 -4.37
C LEU A 17 2.22 7.83 -4.27
N PHE A 18 2.23 7.12 -5.39
CA PHE A 18 1.98 5.67 -5.42
C PHE A 18 3.05 4.87 -4.66
N ILE A 19 4.33 5.25 -4.80
CA ILE A 19 5.44 4.65 -4.07
C ILE A 19 5.30 4.90 -2.56
N VAL A 20 4.89 6.10 -2.15
CA VAL A 20 4.65 6.40 -0.73
C VAL A 20 3.48 5.57 -0.19
N LEU A 21 2.35 5.52 -0.91
CA LEU A 21 1.18 4.74 -0.49
C LEU A 21 1.49 3.24 -0.37
N THR A 22 2.22 2.67 -1.32
CA THR A 22 2.61 1.26 -1.29
C THR A 22 3.64 0.95 -0.21
N ASN A 23 4.57 1.86 0.10
CA ASN A 23 5.49 1.70 1.22
C ASN A 23 4.81 1.83 2.59
N VAL A 24 3.75 2.63 2.70
CA VAL A 24 3.00 2.79 3.97
C VAL A 24 2.05 1.62 4.20
N HIS A 25 1.40 1.11 3.16
CA HIS A 25 0.45 0.00 3.28
C HIS A 25 1.14 -1.36 3.51
N GLY A 26 2.40 -1.47 3.06
CA GLY A 26 3.15 -2.71 3.10
C GLY A 26 3.91 -2.94 4.40
N LYS A 27 4.04 -1.96 5.30
CA LYS A 27 4.90 -2.09 6.49
C LYS A 27 4.09 -2.23 7.78
N CYS A 28 4.17 -3.39 8.42
CA CYS A 28 3.55 -3.66 9.71
C CYS A 28 4.62 -4.07 10.74
N ASN A 29 4.35 -3.84 12.02
CA ASN A 29 5.19 -4.34 13.12
C ASN A 29 4.43 -5.32 14.01
N THR A 30 3.11 -5.20 14.05
CA THR A 30 2.19 -6.03 14.85
C THR A 30 0.97 -6.40 14.02
N ASP A 31 0.29 -7.48 14.41
CA ASP A 31 -0.94 -7.93 13.73
C ASP A 31 -2.03 -6.84 13.76
N ASP A 32 -2.09 -6.01 14.81
CA ASP A 32 -3.02 -4.87 14.91
C ASP A 32 -2.80 -3.79 13.83
N ASN A 33 -1.60 -3.71 13.23
CA ASN A 33 -1.36 -2.83 12.08
C ASN A 33 -2.05 -3.34 10.80
N CYS A 34 -2.53 -4.58 10.79
CA CYS A 34 -3.16 -5.25 9.66
C CYS A 34 -4.63 -5.54 9.98
N PRO A 35 -5.52 -4.55 9.84
CA PRO A 35 -6.88 -4.72 10.29
C PRO A 35 -7.68 -5.70 9.42
N ASP A 36 -8.48 -6.54 10.07
CA ASP A 36 -9.24 -7.62 9.42
C ASP A 36 -10.20 -7.13 8.33
N TYR A 37 -10.70 -5.89 8.41
CA TYR A 37 -11.59 -5.32 7.39
C TYR A 37 -10.93 -5.17 6.02
N MET A 38 -9.59 -5.18 5.95
CA MET A 38 -8.84 -5.19 4.69
C MET A 38 -8.87 -6.55 4.00
N CYS A 39 -9.24 -7.60 4.73
CA CYS A 39 -9.34 -8.94 4.23
C CYS A 39 -10.80 -9.32 3.98
N SER A 40 -11.06 -9.95 2.83
CA SER A 40 -12.35 -10.62 2.64
C SER A 40 -12.44 -11.80 3.62
N GLY A 41 -13.49 -11.84 4.44
CA GLY A 41 -13.74 -12.99 5.32
C GLY A 41 -13.71 -14.31 4.53
N PRO A 42 -13.22 -15.44 5.09
CA PRO A 42 -12.85 -15.77 6.47
C PRO A 42 -11.38 -15.51 6.84
N LYS A 43 -10.73 -14.56 6.15
CA LYS A 43 -9.32 -14.27 6.35
C LYS A 43 -9.12 -13.18 7.40
N VAL A 44 -8.04 -13.28 8.16
CA VAL A 44 -7.59 -12.30 9.15
C VAL A 44 -6.31 -11.63 8.66
N GLY A 45 -6.15 -10.36 9.00
CA GLY A 45 -4.94 -9.61 8.73
C GLY A 45 -3.83 -10.04 9.70
N LYS A 46 -2.66 -10.37 9.15
CA LYS A 46 -1.50 -10.79 9.93
C LYS A 46 -0.24 -10.10 9.45
N CYS A 47 0.60 -9.72 10.40
CA CYS A 47 1.88 -9.12 10.11
C CYS A 47 2.95 -10.20 9.97
N ILE A 48 3.41 -10.46 8.75
CA ILE A 48 4.44 -11.46 8.46
C ILE A 48 5.56 -10.77 7.68
N TYR A 49 6.81 -10.91 8.12
CA TYR A 49 7.97 -10.25 7.50
C TYR A 49 7.81 -8.73 7.31
N ASN A 50 7.19 -8.08 8.30
CA ASN A 50 6.80 -6.68 8.25
C ASN A 50 5.82 -6.32 7.13
N ILE A 51 5.06 -7.27 6.59
CA ILE A 51 4.03 -7.05 5.57
C ILE A 51 2.69 -7.60 6.03
N CYS A 52 1.59 -6.90 5.73
CA CYS A 52 0.25 -7.40 6.00
C CYS A 52 -0.14 -8.48 4.99
N TYR A 53 -0.49 -9.66 5.50
CA TYR A 53 -1.03 -10.77 4.74
C TYR A 53 -2.43 -11.12 5.24
N CYS A 54 -3.31 -11.46 4.30
CA CYS A 54 -4.60 -12.07 4.63
C CYS A 54 -4.45 -13.59 4.69
N ILE A 55 -4.45 -14.15 5.90
CA ILE A 55 -4.38 -15.60 6.12
C ILE A 55 -5.74 -16.13 6.56
N ASN A 56 -6.05 -17.38 6.23
CA ASN A 56 -7.24 -18.03 6.75
C ASN A 56 -7.09 -18.21 8.28
N ARG A 57 -8.17 -17.95 9.02
CA ARG A 57 -8.24 -18.22 10.47
C ARG A 57 -8.07 -19.71 10.78
#